data_AF-A0A0D2M290-F1
#
_entry.id   AF-A0A0D2M290-F1
#
_cell.length_a   1.000
_cell.length_b   1.000
_cell.length_c   1.000
_cell.angle_alpha   90.00
_cell.angle_beta   90.00
_cell.angle_gamma   90.00
#
_symmetry.space_group_name_H-M   'P 1'
#
loop_
_entity.id
_entity.type
_entity.pdbx_description
1 polymer ?
#
loop_
_entity_poly.entity_id
_entity_poly.type
_entity_poly.pdbx_seq_one_letter_code
_entity_poly.pdbx_strand_id
1 'polypeptide(L)'
;MNPVVGVVGVFNLQGASWDRVRRKFLVHERYPAELATTVAPLDVEPFRAAAEEAAAEVAHLAFASDGGEEAEGEGRRRDGGNGAGGGGGVEEGGGDARRPLLQQRSGGGNGGGGAADAGSAAYACYQYTSRRLRLLPAASSAVAVGLPAAGSDMLWFSPVLRCGDVALAPLGLVDMYNGGGAITSVELKSGGPAAAAAAAARRQPPGGGSEEVARRQEAGGNGAAPALGSGGGPAVVASVGVRGCGRLLLYCSARPGHVWVNMAPRDFTYEPYSGRLEVDVPQSSEGMAAELEVMF
;
A
#
# COMPACT_ATOMS: atom_id res chain seq x y z
N MET A 1 14.29 3.06 -4.94
CA MET A 1 12.97 3.59 -5.33
C MET A 1 12.00 3.25 -4.21
N ASN A 2 11.02 4.11 -3.89
CA ASN A 2 10.03 3.82 -2.85
C ASN A 2 9.04 2.76 -3.39
N PRO A 3 8.98 1.54 -2.82
CA PRO A 3 8.07 0.51 -3.31
C PRO A 3 6.65 0.62 -2.70
N VAL A 4 6.43 1.53 -1.75
CA VAL A 4 5.19 1.60 -0.97
C VAL A 4 4.16 2.52 -1.63
N VAL A 5 4.57 3.74 -1.98
CA VAL A 5 3.69 4.72 -2.62
C VAL A 5 4.30 5.22 -3.91
N GLY A 6 3.51 5.12 -4.98
CA GLY A 6 3.80 5.69 -6.29
C GLY A 6 3.15 7.05 -6.46
N VAL A 7 3.84 7.97 -7.14
CA VAL A 7 3.32 9.31 -7.43
C VAL A 7 3.37 9.55 -8.93
N VAL A 8 2.23 9.94 -9.51
CA VAL A 8 2.12 10.32 -10.92
C VAL A 8 1.73 11.79 -11.00
N GLY A 9 2.58 12.60 -11.63
CA GLY A 9 2.29 14.00 -11.95
C GLY A 9 1.75 14.12 -13.37
N VAL A 10 0.64 14.84 -13.54
CA VAL A 10 0.02 15.10 -14.84
C VAL A 10 0.07 16.60 -15.11
N PHE A 11 0.53 16.99 -16.30
CA PHE A 11 0.71 18.39 -16.68
C PHE A 11 0.10 18.64 -18.06
N ASN A 12 -0.77 19.64 -18.18
CA ASN A 12 -1.23 20.14 -19.46
C ASN A 12 -0.33 21.28 -19.92
N LEU A 13 0.51 21.02 -20.92
CA LEU A 13 1.49 21.97 -21.45
C LEU A 13 1.04 22.65 -22.76
N GLN A 14 -0.25 22.58 -23.11
CA GLN A 14 -0.74 23.21 -24.33
C GLN A 14 -0.57 24.73 -24.34
N GLY A 15 -0.50 25.29 -25.54
CA GLY A 15 -0.53 26.74 -25.77
C GLY A 15 0.81 27.45 -25.66
N ALA A 16 1.81 26.81 -25.06
CA ALA A 16 3.16 27.33 -24.97
C ALA A 16 4.22 26.28 -25.31
N SER A 17 5.31 26.73 -25.93
CA SER A 17 6.49 25.90 -26.17
C SER A 17 7.77 26.70 -25.93
N TRP A 18 8.88 25.99 -25.76
CA TRP A 18 10.20 26.62 -25.68
C TRP A 18 10.77 26.86 -27.08
N ASP A 19 10.92 28.13 -27.47
CA ASP A 19 11.61 28.50 -28.70
C ASP A 19 13.12 28.43 -28.48
N ARG A 20 13.76 27.39 -29.06
CA ARG A 20 15.20 27.15 -28.92
C ARG A 20 16.07 28.26 -29.54
N VAL A 21 15.60 28.90 -30.60
CA VAL A 21 16.37 29.95 -31.31
C VAL A 21 16.36 31.23 -30.49
N ARG A 22 15.17 31.64 -30.05
CA ARG A 22 14.99 32.87 -29.27
C ARG A 22 15.28 32.68 -27.79
N ARG A 23 15.51 31.44 -27.34
CA ARG A 23 15.75 31.04 -25.94
C ARG A 23 14.71 31.65 -24.99
N LYS A 24 13.44 31.58 -25.41
CA LYS A 24 12.30 32.13 -24.66
C LYS A 24 11.08 31.25 -24.82
N PHE A 25 10.16 31.33 -23.87
CA PHE A 25 8.83 30.74 -24.03
C PHE A 25 8.05 31.49 -25.11
N LEU A 26 7.44 30.73 -26.02
CA LEU A 26 6.54 31.21 -27.06
C LEU A 26 5.14 30.70 -26.73
N VAL A 27 4.24 31.62 -26.42
CA VAL A 27 2.80 31.32 -26.34
C VAL A 27 2.24 31.44 -27.75
N HIS A 28 1.85 30.32 -28.33
CA HIS A 28 1.28 30.27 -29.68
C HIS A 28 -0.23 30.09 -29.68
N GLU A 29 -0.81 29.62 -28.57
CA GLU A 29 -2.25 29.58 -28.34
C GLU A 29 -2.53 29.99 -26.89
N ARG A 30 -3.32 31.05 -26.69
CA ARG A 30 -3.53 31.64 -25.36
C ARG A 30 -4.63 30.91 -24.57
N TYR A 31 -5.58 30.30 -25.27
CA TYR A 31 -6.74 29.66 -24.65
C TYR A 31 -6.99 28.27 -25.25
N PRO A 32 -6.03 27.32 -25.12
CA PRO A 32 -6.27 25.97 -25.58
C PRO A 32 -7.35 25.29 -24.72
N ALA A 33 -8.04 24.32 -25.32
CA ALA A 33 -9.10 23.58 -24.67
C ALA A 33 -8.57 22.74 -23.48
N GLU A 34 -9.48 22.34 -22.59
CA GLU A 34 -9.16 21.36 -21.55
C GLU A 34 -8.77 20.01 -22.18
N LEU A 35 -7.77 19.35 -21.59
CA LEU A 35 -7.42 17.98 -21.93
C LEU A 35 -7.85 17.02 -20.83
N ALA A 36 -8.31 15.85 -21.25
CA ALA A 36 -8.60 14.74 -20.37
C ALA A 36 -7.67 13.56 -20.66
N THR A 37 -7.29 12.84 -19.61
CA THR A 37 -6.55 11.58 -19.68
C THR A 37 -6.99 10.67 -18.53
N THR A 38 -6.44 9.47 -18.48
CA THR A 38 -6.63 8.52 -17.37
C THR A 38 -5.29 8.15 -16.78
N VAL A 39 -5.25 7.94 -15.46
CA VAL A 39 -4.06 7.52 -14.73
C VAL A 39 -4.41 6.31 -13.86
N ALA A 40 -3.58 5.28 -13.88
CA ALA A 40 -3.78 4.03 -13.15
C ALA A 40 -2.54 3.66 -12.30
N PRO A 41 -2.69 2.75 -11.32
CA PRO A 41 -1.55 2.19 -10.58
C PRO A 41 -0.42 1.65 -11.48
N LEU A 42 -0.74 1.08 -12.65
CA LEU A 42 0.24 0.55 -13.60
C LEU A 42 1.11 1.63 -14.29
N ASP A 43 0.80 2.92 -14.12
CA ASP A 43 1.69 4.00 -14.55
C ASP A 43 2.90 4.17 -13.60
N VAL A 44 2.89 3.48 -12.46
CA VAL A 44 4.00 3.42 -11.50
C VAL A 44 4.82 2.15 -11.74
N GLU A 45 6.08 2.31 -12.14
CA GLU A 45 6.96 1.22 -12.58
C GLU A 45 7.01 0.01 -11.62
N PRO A 46 7.27 0.15 -10.30
CA PRO A 46 7.23 -0.98 -9.39
C PRO A 46 5.88 -1.73 -9.34
N PHE A 47 4.76 -1.02 -9.49
CA PHE A 47 3.42 -1.61 -9.43
C PHE A 47 3.08 -2.35 -10.72
N ARG A 48 3.55 -1.85 -11.86
CA ARG A 48 3.44 -2.56 -13.13
C ARG A 48 4.25 -3.85 -13.13
N ALA A 49 5.51 -3.78 -12.73
CA ALA A 49 6.38 -4.96 -12.66
C ALA A 49 5.79 -6.04 -11.74
N ALA A 50 5.29 -5.66 -10.55
CA ALA A 50 4.65 -6.60 -9.63
C ALA A 50 3.36 -7.23 -10.21
N ALA A 51 2.58 -6.46 -10.97
CA ALA A 51 1.37 -6.97 -11.63
C ALA A 51 1.71 -7.94 -12.78
N GLU A 52 2.75 -7.66 -13.56
CA GLU A 52 3.24 -8.54 -14.62
C GLU A 52 3.81 -9.85 -14.06
N GLU A 53 4.57 -9.79 -12.97
CA GLU A 53 5.10 -10.96 -12.27
C GLU A 53 3.97 -11.85 -11.72
N ALA A 54 2.98 -11.25 -11.05
CA ALA A 54 1.80 -11.98 -10.57
C ALA A 54 0.99 -12.62 -11.72
N ALA A 55 0.84 -11.92 -12.85
CA ALA A 55 0.17 -12.48 -14.03
C ALA A 55 0.95 -13.65 -14.64
N ALA A 56 2.28 -13.59 -14.67
CA ALA A 56 3.13 -14.67 -15.15
C ALA A 56 3.05 -15.91 -14.24
N GLU A 57 3.00 -15.71 -12.92
CA GLU A 57 2.83 -16.80 -11.94
C GLU A 57 1.48 -17.52 -12.13
N VAL A 58 0.38 -16.76 -12.27
CA VAL A 58 -0.94 -17.33 -12.54
C VAL A 58 -0.96 -18.11 -13.85
N ALA A 59 -0.34 -17.57 -14.91
CA ALA A 59 -0.23 -18.28 -16.19
C ALA A 59 0.56 -19.59 -16.03
N HIS A 60 1.69 -19.58 -15.31
CA HIS A 60 2.50 -20.77 -15.08
C HIS A 60 1.73 -21.86 -14.31
N LEU A 61 0.94 -21.48 -13.30
CA LEU A 61 0.08 -22.42 -12.56
C LEU A 61 -1.02 -23.00 -13.45
N ALA A 62 -1.63 -22.19 -14.32
CA ALA A 62 -2.65 -22.66 -15.25
C ALA A 62 -2.10 -23.67 -16.25
N PHE A 63 -0.92 -23.42 -16.83
CA PHE A 63 -0.25 -24.38 -17.73
C PHE A 63 0.17 -25.67 -17.03
N ALA A 64 0.61 -25.59 -15.77
CA ALA A 64 0.96 -26.77 -14.98
C ALA A 64 -0.27 -27.66 -14.66
N SER A 65 -1.45 -27.07 -14.53
CA SER A 65 -2.70 -27.81 -14.29
C SER A 65 -3.30 -28.48 -15.53
N ASP A 66 -2.93 -28.04 -16.73
CA ASP A 66 -3.47 -28.55 -18.00
C ASP A 66 -2.64 -29.71 -18.60
N GLY A 67 -1.44 -29.98 -18.07
CA GLY A 67 -0.53 -31.05 -18.52
C GLY A 67 -0.81 -32.44 -17.93
N GLY A 68 -2.01 -32.69 -17.38
CA GLY A 68 -2.35 -33.88 -16.61
C GLY A 68 -3.31 -34.85 -17.30
N GLU A 69 -3.14 -35.14 -18.59
CA GLU A 69 -3.86 -36.24 -19.26
C GLU A 69 -3.10 -36.76 -20.49
N GLU A 70 -1.82 -37.14 -20.33
CA GLU A 70 -1.20 -38.05 -21.30
C GLU A 70 -1.64 -39.48 -20.98
N ALA A 71 -2.68 -39.91 -21.69
CA ALA A 71 -3.13 -41.30 -21.73
C ALA A 71 -1.96 -42.22 -22.11
N GLU A 72 -1.70 -43.23 -21.27
CA GLU A 72 -0.84 -44.36 -21.60
C GLU A 72 -1.42 -45.12 -22.80
N GLY A 73 -1.02 -44.71 -24.00
CA GLY A 73 -1.26 -45.39 -25.26
C GLY A 73 -0.06 -46.25 -25.64
N GLU A 74 -0.12 -47.54 -25.31
CA GLU A 74 0.79 -48.60 -25.76
C GLU A 74 1.09 -48.53 -27.28
N GLY A 75 2.36 -48.40 -27.66
CA GLY A 75 2.75 -48.13 -29.04
C GLY A 75 4.18 -48.49 -29.44
N ARG A 76 4.61 -49.73 -29.13
CA ARG A 76 5.51 -50.58 -29.92
C ARG A 76 6.76 -49.97 -30.59
N ARG A 77 7.90 -50.27 -29.96
CA ARG A 77 9.28 -50.42 -30.47
C ARG A 77 9.49 -50.38 -31.99
N ARG A 78 10.42 -49.54 -32.45
CA ARG A 78 11.43 -49.91 -33.47
C ARG A 78 12.80 -49.31 -33.14
N ASP A 79 13.75 -50.22 -33.00
CA ASP A 79 15.19 -49.98 -32.90
C ASP A 79 15.76 -49.32 -34.16
N GLY A 80 16.82 -48.52 -33.98
CA GLY A 80 17.73 -48.21 -35.07
C GLY A 80 18.74 -47.10 -34.79
N GLY A 81 19.97 -47.49 -34.49
CA GLY A 81 21.15 -46.77 -35.00
C GLY A 81 21.97 -45.96 -34.01
N ASN A 82 22.99 -46.62 -33.45
CA ASN A 82 24.08 -46.05 -32.65
C ASN A 82 25.08 -45.29 -33.55
N GLY A 83 25.63 -44.17 -33.08
CA GLY A 83 26.66 -43.40 -33.77
C GLY A 83 27.34 -42.41 -32.82
N ALA A 84 28.51 -42.79 -32.32
CA ALA A 84 29.27 -42.12 -31.27
C ALA A 84 30.22 -41.01 -31.79
N GLY A 85 30.50 -40.05 -30.92
CA GLY A 85 31.59 -39.06 -30.99
C GLY A 85 31.10 -37.70 -30.48
N GLY A 86 31.68 -37.01 -29.50
CA GLY A 86 32.92 -37.18 -28.76
C GLY A 86 33.44 -35.78 -28.42
N GLY A 87 33.71 -35.51 -27.14
CA GLY A 87 34.70 -34.50 -26.72
C GLY A 87 34.19 -33.22 -26.03
N GLY A 88 34.57 -33.08 -24.75
CA GLY A 88 35.08 -31.87 -24.04
C GLY A 88 34.20 -30.61 -23.97
N GLY A 89 34.05 -29.88 -22.87
CA GLY A 89 34.69 -29.88 -21.56
C GLY A 89 34.42 -28.52 -20.89
N VAL A 90 34.38 -28.54 -19.55
CA VAL A 90 34.63 -27.43 -18.60
C VAL A 90 33.61 -26.27 -18.54
N GLU A 91 32.77 -26.31 -17.50
CA GLU A 91 32.27 -25.12 -16.79
C GLU A 91 33.23 -24.80 -15.63
N GLU A 92 33.55 -23.52 -15.40
CA GLU A 92 33.37 -22.79 -14.13
C GLU A 92 34.16 -21.47 -14.04
N GLY A 93 33.55 -20.48 -13.39
CA GLY A 93 34.15 -19.27 -12.83
C GLY A 93 33.80 -18.00 -13.63
N GLY A 94 33.24 -16.92 -13.08
CA GLY A 94 32.92 -16.49 -11.72
C GLY A 94 32.73 -14.96 -11.80
N GLY A 95 31.72 -14.38 -11.15
CA GLY A 95 31.46 -12.94 -11.28
C GLY A 95 30.26 -12.45 -10.49
N ASP A 96 30.50 -12.21 -9.21
CA ASP A 96 29.62 -11.70 -8.15
C ASP A 96 28.98 -10.32 -8.45
N ALA A 97 27.66 -10.22 -8.27
CA ALA A 97 26.95 -8.96 -8.07
C ALA A 97 25.69 -9.17 -7.20
N ARG A 98 25.93 -9.36 -5.90
CA ARG A 98 25.09 -9.01 -4.74
C ARG A 98 23.67 -8.46 -5.03
N ARG A 99 22.67 -9.35 -4.95
CA ARG A 99 21.25 -9.01 -4.76
C ARG A 99 20.91 -9.05 -3.25
N PRO A 100 20.18 -8.09 -2.67
CA PRO A 100 19.74 -8.20 -1.29
C PRO A 100 18.64 -9.25 -1.18
N LEU A 101 18.91 -10.28 -0.38
CA LEU A 101 18.03 -11.39 -0.02
C LEU A 101 16.84 -10.87 0.80
N LEU A 102 15.63 -10.94 0.22
CA LEU A 102 14.41 -11.00 1.03
C LEU A 102 14.34 -12.42 1.61
N GLN A 103 14.67 -12.54 2.89
CA GLN A 103 14.77 -13.82 3.57
C GLN A 103 13.38 -14.45 3.74
N GLN A 104 13.07 -15.43 2.89
CA GLN A 104 12.04 -16.43 3.17
C GLN A 104 12.38 -17.13 4.49
N ARG A 105 11.56 -16.95 5.53
CA ARG A 105 11.53 -17.90 6.66
C ARG A 105 10.44 -18.91 6.39
N SER A 106 10.91 -20.11 6.04
CA SER A 106 10.15 -21.36 6.16
C SER A 106 9.79 -21.58 7.64
N GLY A 107 8.51 -21.76 7.90
CA GLY A 107 7.95 -22.10 9.20
C GLY A 107 6.66 -22.85 8.96
N GLY A 108 6.76 -24.18 8.90
CA GLY A 108 5.61 -25.07 8.75
C GLY A 108 4.63 -24.88 9.91
N GLY A 109 3.42 -24.48 9.56
CA GLY A 109 2.28 -24.39 10.45
C GLY A 109 1.03 -24.61 9.62
N ASN A 110 0.47 -25.81 9.71
CA ASN A 110 -0.75 -26.20 9.01
C ASN A 110 -1.93 -25.44 9.63
N GLY A 111 -2.36 -24.36 8.99
CA GLY A 111 -3.56 -23.61 9.32
C GLY A 111 -4.24 -23.24 8.02
N GLY A 112 -5.39 -23.84 7.75
CA GLY A 112 -6.20 -23.55 6.56
C GLY A 112 -6.67 -22.10 6.58
N GLY A 113 -5.88 -21.21 5.97
CA GLY A 113 -6.29 -19.87 5.59
C GLY A 113 -6.93 -19.95 4.22
N GLY A 114 -8.20 -19.55 4.13
CA GLY A 114 -8.98 -19.53 2.90
C GLY A 114 -8.21 -18.88 1.76
N ALA A 115 -8.37 -19.47 0.57
CA ALA A 115 -7.81 -19.01 -0.69
C ALA A 115 -7.98 -17.48 -0.81
N ALA A 116 -6.87 -16.77 -0.66
CA ALA A 116 -6.79 -15.37 -1.02
C ALA A 116 -7.05 -15.27 -2.53
N ASP A 117 -7.94 -14.36 -2.89
CA ASP A 117 -8.23 -13.95 -4.27
C ASP A 117 -6.92 -13.65 -5.04
N ALA A 118 -6.42 -14.68 -5.71
CA ALA A 118 -5.25 -14.61 -6.56
C ALA A 118 -5.69 -13.97 -7.89
N GLY A 119 -5.60 -12.64 -8.00
CA GLY A 119 -5.89 -12.00 -9.28
C GLY A 119 -5.80 -10.48 -9.39
N SER A 120 -5.97 -9.70 -8.32
CA SER A 120 -5.75 -8.25 -8.44
C SER A 120 -5.44 -7.57 -7.12
N ALA A 121 -4.23 -7.02 -7.01
CA ALA A 121 -3.92 -6.08 -5.93
C ALA A 121 -4.85 -4.85 -6.06
N ALA A 122 -5.65 -4.58 -5.02
CA ALA A 122 -6.42 -3.36 -4.90
C ALA A 122 -5.49 -2.20 -4.48
N TYR A 123 -5.86 -0.97 -4.84
CA TYR A 123 -5.07 0.22 -4.54
C TYR A 123 -5.92 1.32 -3.89
N ALA A 124 -5.32 2.08 -2.99
CA ALA A 124 -5.82 3.39 -2.60
C ALA A 124 -5.21 4.45 -3.51
N CYS A 125 -6.03 5.40 -3.95
CA CYS A 125 -5.62 6.53 -4.78
C CYS A 125 -6.01 7.84 -4.09
N TYR A 126 -5.04 8.73 -3.89
CA TYR A 126 -5.28 10.11 -3.48
C TYR A 126 -5.02 11.07 -4.63
N GLN A 127 -6.01 11.89 -4.98
CA GLN A 127 -5.86 12.96 -5.97
C GLN A 127 -5.67 14.29 -5.25
N TYR A 128 -4.52 14.92 -5.47
CA TYR A 128 -4.04 16.05 -4.70
C TYR A 128 -4.93 17.29 -4.88
N THR A 129 -5.23 17.69 -6.11
CA THR A 129 -5.98 18.93 -6.38
C THR A 129 -7.41 18.86 -5.84
N SER A 130 -8.09 17.72 -5.97
CA SER A 130 -9.46 17.52 -5.46
C SER A 130 -9.52 17.01 -4.01
N ARG A 131 -8.37 16.75 -3.38
CA ARG A 131 -8.26 16.21 -2.01
C ARG A 131 -9.04 14.91 -1.79
N ARG A 132 -9.27 14.14 -2.85
CA ARG A 132 -10.17 12.98 -2.86
C ARG A 132 -9.43 11.66 -2.75
N LEU A 133 -9.85 10.84 -1.80
CA LEU A 133 -9.44 9.44 -1.64
C LEU A 133 -10.41 8.51 -2.40
N ARG A 134 -9.88 7.51 -3.09
CA ARG A 134 -10.64 6.47 -3.80
C ARG A 134 -9.99 5.11 -3.58
N LEU A 135 -10.82 4.07 -3.56
CA LEU A 135 -10.35 2.70 -3.73
C LEU A 135 -10.49 2.29 -5.19
N LEU A 136 -9.46 1.61 -5.66
CA LEU A 136 -9.34 1.04 -6.99
C LEU A 136 -9.35 -0.48 -6.86
N PRO A 137 -10.33 -1.18 -7.45
CA PRO A 137 -10.49 -2.62 -7.24
C PRO A 137 -9.35 -3.44 -7.85
N ALA A 138 -8.64 -2.90 -8.85
CA ALA A 138 -7.58 -3.58 -9.57
C ALA A 138 -6.45 -2.62 -9.96
N ALA A 139 -5.25 -3.15 -10.22
CA ALA A 139 -4.12 -2.37 -10.73
C ALA A 139 -4.43 -1.64 -12.06
N SER A 140 -5.30 -2.23 -12.89
CA SER A 140 -5.78 -1.66 -14.16
C SER A 140 -6.88 -0.61 -14.01
N SER A 141 -7.41 -0.40 -12.80
CA SER A 141 -8.45 0.60 -12.55
C SER A 141 -7.89 2.01 -12.72
N ALA A 142 -8.46 2.79 -13.63
CA ALA A 142 -7.94 4.10 -13.98
C ALA A 142 -8.82 5.24 -13.43
N VAL A 143 -8.19 6.36 -13.09
CA VAL A 143 -8.80 7.60 -12.63
C VAL A 143 -8.78 8.61 -13.75
N ALA A 144 -9.95 9.15 -14.12
CA ALA A 144 -10.04 10.24 -15.09
C ALA A 144 -9.50 11.55 -14.51
N VAL A 145 -8.68 12.25 -15.29
CA VAL A 145 -8.05 13.52 -14.94
C VAL A 145 -8.30 14.52 -16.07
N GLY A 146 -9.02 15.60 -15.77
CA GLY A 146 -9.21 16.75 -16.66
C GLY A 146 -8.36 17.93 -16.19
N LEU A 147 -7.59 18.54 -17.10
CA LEU A 147 -6.70 19.65 -16.79
C LEU A 147 -6.90 20.82 -17.77
N PRO A 148 -7.15 22.05 -17.26
CA PRO A 148 -7.15 23.23 -18.11
C PRO A 148 -5.75 23.51 -18.66
N ALA A 149 -5.65 24.43 -19.62
CA ALA A 149 -4.37 24.94 -20.11
C ALA A 149 -3.42 25.33 -18.96
N ALA A 150 -2.16 24.89 -19.00
CA ALA A 150 -1.17 25.09 -17.94
C ALA A 150 -1.55 24.49 -16.56
N GLY A 151 -2.59 23.65 -16.50
CA GLY A 151 -3.01 22.95 -15.29
C GLY A 151 -2.12 21.75 -14.96
N SER A 152 -2.16 21.35 -13.69
CA SER A 152 -1.47 20.15 -13.19
C SER A 152 -2.25 19.46 -12.07
N ASP A 153 -2.05 18.16 -11.92
CA ASP A 153 -2.52 17.39 -10.76
C ASP A 153 -1.50 16.31 -10.40
N MET A 154 -1.64 15.76 -9.20
CA MET A 154 -0.82 14.66 -8.69
C MET A 154 -1.71 13.57 -8.11
N LEU A 155 -1.44 12.33 -8.50
CA LEU A 155 -2.12 11.15 -8.00
C LEU A 155 -1.12 10.27 -7.26
N TRP A 156 -1.48 9.88 -6.04
CA TRP A 156 -0.68 8.98 -5.20
C TRP A 156 -1.38 7.63 -5.13
N PHE A 157 -0.66 6.57 -5.42
CA PHE A 157 -1.16 5.20 -5.41
C PHE A 157 -0.41 4.39 -4.35
N SER A 158 -1.15 3.66 -3.53
CA SER A 158 -0.59 2.69 -2.58
C SER A 158 -1.36 1.37 -2.68
N PRO A 159 -0.66 0.22 -2.73
CA PRO A 159 -1.31 -1.07 -2.58
C PRO A 159 -2.10 -1.14 -1.26
N VAL A 160 -3.25 -1.81 -1.29
CA VAL A 160 -4.04 -2.11 -0.09
C VAL A 160 -3.57 -3.42 0.52
N LEU A 161 -2.96 -3.33 1.70
CA LEU A 161 -2.60 -4.48 2.52
C LEU A 161 -3.82 -4.98 3.29
N ARG A 162 -3.90 -6.28 3.53
CA ARG A 162 -4.99 -6.91 4.30
C ARG A 162 -4.45 -7.87 5.36
N CYS A 163 -5.04 -7.84 6.55
CA CYS A 163 -4.79 -8.78 7.63
C CYS A 163 -6.09 -9.01 8.40
N GLY A 164 -6.64 -10.23 8.34
CA GLY A 164 -8.00 -10.49 8.81
C GLY A 164 -9.00 -9.59 8.07
N ASP A 165 -9.89 -8.94 8.83
CA ASP A 165 -10.91 -8.03 8.30
C ASP A 165 -10.42 -6.58 8.13
N VAL A 166 -9.15 -6.31 8.45
CA VAL A 166 -8.55 -4.98 8.36
C VAL A 166 -7.78 -4.83 7.06
N ALA A 167 -8.03 -3.73 6.35
CA ALA A 167 -7.30 -3.30 5.17
C ALA A 167 -6.70 -1.91 5.39
N LEU A 168 -5.49 -1.67 4.90
CA LEU A 168 -4.76 -0.42 5.08
C LEU A 168 -3.89 -0.09 3.88
N ALA A 169 -3.79 1.20 3.54
CA ALA A 169 -2.85 1.71 2.55
C ALA A 169 -2.34 3.10 2.98
N PRO A 170 -1.03 3.28 3.22
CA PRO A 170 -0.48 4.61 3.51
C PRO A 170 -0.44 5.45 2.24
N LEU A 171 -0.68 6.76 2.32
CA LEU A 171 -0.64 7.63 1.15
C LEU A 171 0.42 8.70 1.23
N GLY A 172 0.60 9.36 2.37
CA GLY A 172 1.66 10.35 2.54
C GLY A 172 1.23 11.64 3.24
N LEU A 173 2.15 12.60 3.28
CA LEU A 173 1.93 13.90 3.91
C LEU A 173 1.13 14.84 3.00
N VAL A 174 -0.13 15.12 3.33
CA VAL A 174 -1.07 15.80 2.42
C VAL A 174 -0.77 17.27 2.17
N ASP A 175 0.04 17.90 3.04
CA ASP A 175 0.45 19.31 2.88
C ASP A 175 1.74 19.46 2.05
N MET A 176 2.16 18.39 1.37
CA MET A 176 3.31 18.37 0.47
C MET A 176 2.91 17.81 -0.90
N TYR A 177 3.39 18.42 -1.99
CA TYR A 177 3.12 17.93 -3.36
C TYR A 177 3.61 16.49 -3.56
N ASN A 178 4.84 16.18 -3.12
CA ASN A 178 5.39 14.83 -3.15
C ASN A 178 5.22 14.10 -1.79
N GLY A 179 4.04 14.24 -1.18
CA GLY A 179 3.74 13.64 0.12
C GLY A 179 3.88 12.12 0.13
N GLY A 180 3.58 11.45 -0.99
CA GLY A 180 3.74 10.00 -1.12
C GLY A 180 5.18 9.52 -1.00
N GLY A 181 6.15 10.33 -1.44
CA GLY A 181 7.57 10.04 -1.25
C GLY A 181 8.02 10.02 0.22
N ALA A 182 7.21 10.53 1.16
CA ALA A 182 7.51 10.53 2.59
C ALA A 182 7.35 9.14 3.24
N ILE A 183 6.54 8.25 2.66
CA ILE A 183 6.34 6.91 3.23
C ILE A 183 7.58 6.07 2.98
N THR A 184 8.18 5.50 4.02
CA THR A 184 9.42 4.70 3.89
C THR A 184 9.18 3.21 4.04
N SER A 185 8.13 2.82 4.78
CA SER A 185 7.78 1.43 5.02
C SER A 185 6.31 1.33 5.42
N VAL A 186 5.75 0.14 5.21
CA VAL A 186 4.44 -0.24 5.70
C VAL A 186 4.46 -1.73 6.03
N GLU A 187 3.83 -2.09 7.14
CA GLU A 187 3.61 -3.46 7.52
C GLU A 187 2.26 -3.58 8.22
N LEU A 188 1.53 -4.68 7.97
CA LEU A 188 0.26 -4.97 8.60
C LEU A 188 0.32 -6.39 9.19
N LYS A 189 0.17 -6.51 10.50
CA LYS A 189 0.35 -7.76 11.26
C LYS A 189 -0.85 -8.04 12.16
N SER A 190 -1.17 -9.33 12.28
CA SER A 190 -1.99 -9.83 13.39
C SER A 190 -1.18 -9.67 14.67
N GLY A 191 -1.71 -8.89 15.61
CA GLY A 191 -1.15 -8.70 16.92
C GLY A 191 -1.44 -9.92 17.79
N GLY A 192 -0.36 -10.53 18.29
CA GLY A 192 -0.47 -11.57 19.30
C GLY A 192 -1.08 -11.04 20.61
N PRO A 193 -1.37 -11.92 21.58
CA PRO A 193 -1.92 -11.53 22.89
C PRO A 193 -1.07 -10.47 23.63
N ALA A 194 0.23 -10.41 23.36
CA ALA A 194 1.13 -9.38 23.89
C ALA A 194 0.88 -7.96 23.32
N ALA A 195 0.48 -7.84 22.05
CA ALA A 195 0.14 -6.55 21.45
C ALA A 195 -1.19 -6.02 21.99
N ALA A 196 -2.18 -6.91 22.19
CA ALA A 196 -3.43 -6.58 22.86
C ALA A 196 -3.20 -6.15 24.33
N ALA A 197 -2.29 -6.82 25.05
CA ALA A 197 -1.90 -6.44 26.40
C ALA A 197 -1.12 -5.11 26.46
N ALA A 198 -0.22 -4.85 25.51
CA ALA A 198 0.48 -3.59 25.39
C ALA A 198 -0.48 -2.43 25.03
N ALA A 199 -1.47 -2.67 24.16
CA ALA A 199 -2.56 -1.73 23.89
C ALA A 199 -3.35 -1.43 25.16
N ALA A 200 -3.70 -2.47 25.94
CA ALA A 200 -4.43 -2.33 27.19
C ALA A 200 -3.63 -1.59 28.27
N ALA A 201 -2.31 -1.82 28.36
CA ALA A 201 -1.43 -1.11 29.28
C ALA A 201 -1.22 0.36 28.87
N ARG A 202 -1.08 0.64 27.57
CA ARG A 202 -0.96 2.01 27.02
C ARG A 202 -2.28 2.80 27.03
N ARG A 203 -3.42 2.12 27.21
CA ARG A 203 -4.74 2.74 27.46
C ARG A 203 -4.87 3.35 28.85
N GLN A 204 -4.01 2.99 29.80
CA GLN A 204 -4.05 3.55 31.15
C GLN A 204 -3.28 4.88 31.20
N PRO A 205 -3.92 6.00 31.57
CA PRO A 205 -3.19 7.24 31.85
C PRO A 205 -2.26 7.03 33.06
N PRO A 206 -1.13 7.75 33.14
CA PRO A 206 -0.21 7.63 34.26
C PRO A 206 -0.89 8.07 35.56
N GLY A 207 -1.09 7.13 36.48
CA GLY A 207 -1.34 7.33 37.91
C GLY A 207 -2.16 8.57 38.31
N GLY A 208 -3.48 8.47 38.21
CA GLY A 208 -4.41 9.29 39.01
C GLY A 208 -4.97 8.41 40.14
N GLY A 209 -4.66 8.78 41.38
CA GLY A 209 -5.09 8.06 42.58
C GLY A 209 -6.58 7.76 42.60
N SER A 210 -6.89 6.62 43.23
CA SER A 210 -8.23 6.24 43.70
C SER A 210 -8.94 7.40 44.39
N GLU A 211 -10.27 7.45 44.19
CA GLU A 211 -11.26 8.27 44.92
C GLU A 211 -11.73 9.59 44.27
N GLU A 212 -12.30 9.55 43.05
CA GLU A 212 -13.38 10.51 42.70
C GLU A 212 -14.30 10.09 41.53
N VAL A 213 -14.60 8.79 41.39
CA VAL A 213 -15.63 8.29 40.46
C VAL A 213 -16.83 7.77 41.25
N ALA A 214 -17.41 8.62 42.08
CA ALA A 214 -18.66 8.34 42.77
C ALA A 214 -19.38 9.65 43.10
N ARG A 215 -19.89 10.34 42.06
CA ARG A 215 -21.10 11.22 42.09
C ARG A 215 -21.16 12.08 40.83
N ARG A 216 -21.77 11.53 39.78
CA ARG A 216 -22.56 12.27 38.77
C ARG A 216 -23.28 11.26 37.87
N GLN A 217 -24.11 10.43 38.49
CA GLN A 217 -25.28 9.85 37.83
C GLN A 217 -26.48 10.56 38.45
N GLU A 218 -27.11 11.45 37.66
CA GLU A 218 -28.54 11.78 37.68
C GLU A 218 -28.74 13.05 36.83
N ALA A 219 -28.98 12.85 35.53
CA ALA A 219 -29.89 13.64 34.70
C ALA A 219 -29.89 13.05 33.28
N GLY A 220 -31.08 12.75 32.77
CA GLY A 220 -31.32 11.85 31.63
C GLY A 220 -30.87 12.34 30.25
N GLY A 221 -30.92 11.40 29.30
CA GLY A 221 -30.80 11.70 27.87
C GLY A 221 -30.40 10.48 27.04
N ASN A 222 -31.38 9.87 26.37
CA ASN A 222 -31.24 8.72 25.48
C ASN A 222 -30.20 8.91 24.37
N GLY A 223 -29.37 7.89 24.15
CA GLY A 223 -28.46 7.78 23.02
C GLY A 223 -27.51 6.60 23.21
N ALA A 224 -28.05 5.39 23.30
CA ALA A 224 -27.23 4.18 23.37
C ALA A 224 -26.44 4.02 22.07
N ALA A 225 -25.17 4.45 22.09
CA ALA A 225 -24.17 3.91 21.19
C ALA A 225 -24.10 2.39 21.46
N PRO A 226 -24.09 1.52 20.42
CA PRO A 226 -24.00 0.10 20.67
C PRO A 226 -22.66 -0.18 21.36
N ALA A 227 -22.74 -0.79 22.55
CA ALA A 227 -21.59 -1.35 23.21
C ALA A 227 -21.00 -2.42 22.27
N LEU A 228 -19.88 -2.10 21.61
CA LEU A 228 -19.11 -3.10 20.89
C LEU A 228 -18.61 -4.13 21.91
N GLY A 229 -18.98 -5.38 21.66
CA GLY A 229 -18.72 -6.49 22.55
C GLY A 229 -17.24 -6.67 22.87
N SER A 230 -16.99 -7.10 24.10
CA SER A 230 -15.72 -7.63 24.59
C SER A 230 -15.40 -8.99 23.94
N GLY A 231 -15.23 -9.01 22.62
CA GLY A 231 -14.71 -10.15 21.87
C GLY A 231 -13.26 -9.89 21.51
N GLY A 232 -12.33 -10.35 22.34
CA GLY A 232 -10.89 -10.24 22.11
C GLY A 232 -10.41 -11.10 20.95
N GLY A 233 -10.66 -10.65 19.72
CA GLY A 233 -9.91 -11.11 18.55
C GLY A 233 -8.45 -10.63 18.62
N PRO A 234 -7.53 -11.23 17.85
CA PRO A 234 -6.16 -10.73 17.76
C PRO A 234 -6.19 -9.30 17.20
N ALA A 235 -5.70 -8.34 18.00
CA ALA A 235 -5.64 -6.93 17.61
C ALA A 235 -4.79 -6.78 16.35
N VAL A 236 -5.22 -6.06 15.31
CA VAL A 236 -4.37 -5.85 14.13
C VAL A 236 -3.52 -4.60 14.33
N VAL A 237 -2.23 -4.66 14.01
CA VAL A 237 -1.31 -3.51 14.12
C VAL A 237 -0.72 -3.21 12.75
N ALA A 238 -0.80 -1.95 12.36
CA ALA A 238 -0.09 -1.43 11.20
C ALA A 238 1.07 -0.54 11.65
N SER A 239 2.26 -0.80 11.13
CA SER A 239 3.47 0.00 11.34
C SER A 239 3.79 0.74 10.05
N VAL A 240 3.90 2.07 10.10
CA VAL A 240 4.19 2.92 8.94
C VAL A 240 5.37 3.83 9.24
N GLY A 241 6.46 3.66 8.48
CA GLY A 241 7.60 4.56 8.53
C GLY A 241 7.34 5.79 7.67
N VAL A 242 7.65 6.97 8.20
CA VAL A 242 7.46 8.25 7.54
C VAL A 242 8.71 9.11 7.68
N ARG A 243 9.07 9.83 6.63
CA ARG A 243 10.10 10.87 6.65
C ARG A 243 9.48 12.24 6.43
N GLY A 244 9.44 13.06 7.46
CA GLY A 244 8.87 14.41 7.48
C GLY A 244 7.90 14.61 8.63
N CYS A 245 7.18 15.72 8.60
CA CYS A 245 6.17 16.09 9.58
C CYS A 245 4.97 16.75 8.89
N GLY A 246 3.86 16.88 9.60
CA GLY A 246 2.58 17.40 9.10
C GLY A 246 1.50 16.34 9.05
N ARG A 247 0.39 16.65 8.35
CA ARG A 247 -0.76 15.76 8.28
C ARG A 247 -0.49 14.56 7.37
N LEU A 248 -0.46 13.39 7.96
CA LEU A 248 -0.30 12.10 7.28
C LEU A 248 -1.67 11.52 6.96
N LEU A 249 -1.84 11.06 5.72
CA LEU A 249 -3.04 10.39 5.24
C LEU A 249 -2.79 8.89 5.02
N LEU A 250 -3.74 8.09 5.48
CA LEU A 250 -3.86 6.66 5.21
C LEU A 250 -5.31 6.34 4.81
N TYR A 251 -5.48 5.27 4.05
CA TYR A 251 -6.75 4.54 3.98
C TYR A 251 -6.77 3.42 5.02
N CYS A 252 -7.90 3.22 5.71
CA CYS A 252 -8.18 2.11 6.61
C CYS A 252 -9.63 1.62 6.44
N SER A 253 -9.87 0.30 6.41
CA SER A 253 -11.24 -0.26 6.30
C SER A 253 -12.04 -0.19 7.61
N ALA A 254 -11.36 -0.06 8.74
CA ALA A 254 -11.95 0.01 10.07
C ALA A 254 -11.45 1.26 10.81
N ARG A 255 -12.23 1.73 11.79
CA ARG A 255 -11.78 2.82 12.67
C ARG A 255 -10.68 2.29 13.61
N PRO A 256 -9.50 2.92 13.68
CA PRO A 256 -8.50 2.55 14.66
C PRO A 256 -9.04 2.71 16.09
N GLY A 257 -8.64 1.81 16.99
CA GLY A 257 -8.83 2.00 18.42
C GLY A 257 -7.88 3.06 18.97
N HIS A 258 -6.64 3.07 18.47
CA HIS A 258 -5.56 3.97 18.92
C HIS A 258 -4.51 4.19 17.83
N VAL A 259 -3.82 5.32 17.92
CA VAL A 259 -2.69 5.67 17.05
C VAL A 259 -1.54 6.22 17.89
N TRP A 260 -0.31 5.79 17.61
CA TRP A 260 0.91 6.34 18.19
C TRP A 260 1.83 6.85 17.09
N VAL A 261 2.53 7.95 17.38
CA VAL A 261 3.66 8.43 16.58
C VAL A 261 4.87 8.52 17.51
N ASN A 262 5.94 7.82 17.15
CA ASN A 262 7.17 7.73 17.96
C ASN A 262 6.86 7.28 19.40
N MET A 263 6.05 6.22 19.53
CA MET A 263 5.60 5.66 20.81
C MET A 263 4.74 6.59 21.69
N ALA A 264 4.39 7.79 21.21
CA ALA A 264 3.53 8.73 21.91
C ALA A 264 2.11 8.72 21.32
N PRO A 265 1.05 8.66 22.16
CA PRO A 265 -0.32 8.60 21.67
C PRO A 265 -0.67 9.87 20.88
N ARG A 266 -1.50 9.71 19.84
CA ARG A 266 -1.96 10.80 18.97
C ARG A 266 -3.45 10.72 18.73
N ASP A 267 -4.07 11.89 18.73
CA ASP A 267 -5.41 12.06 18.19
C ASP A 267 -5.40 11.87 16.67
N PHE A 268 -6.55 11.48 16.14
CA PHE A 268 -6.72 11.23 14.72
C PHE A 268 -8.13 11.56 14.26
N THR A 269 -8.27 11.85 12.97
CA THR A 269 -9.56 12.00 12.31
C THR A 269 -9.81 10.78 11.44
N TYR A 270 -10.99 10.16 11.58
CA TYR A 270 -11.40 9.02 10.75
C TYR A 270 -12.77 9.25 10.13
N GLU A 271 -12.84 9.13 8.80
CA GLU A 271 -14.08 9.22 8.01
C GLU A 271 -14.56 7.81 7.61
N PRO A 272 -15.66 7.29 8.18
CA PRO A 272 -16.08 5.90 7.98
C PRO A 272 -16.44 5.53 6.54
N TYR A 273 -16.98 6.46 5.75
CA TYR A 273 -17.45 6.16 4.40
C TYR A 273 -16.31 6.02 3.38
N SER A 274 -15.26 6.82 3.53
CA SER A 274 -14.10 6.81 2.64
C SER A 274 -12.94 5.95 3.17
N GLY A 275 -12.96 5.63 4.46
CA GLY A 275 -11.84 5.01 5.17
C GLY A 275 -10.66 5.96 5.38
N ARG A 276 -10.86 7.27 5.22
CA ARG A 276 -9.81 8.28 5.37
C ARG A 276 -9.39 8.38 6.83
N LEU A 277 -8.11 8.11 7.10
CA LEU A 277 -7.47 8.34 8.40
C LEU A 277 -6.43 9.45 8.26
N GLU A 278 -6.57 10.52 9.04
CA GLU A 278 -5.58 11.59 9.15
C GLU A 278 -4.98 11.65 10.55
N VAL A 279 -3.66 11.75 10.61
CA VAL A 279 -2.87 11.83 11.85
C VAL A 279 -1.81 12.93 11.69
N ASP A 280 -1.65 13.78 12.70
CA ASP A 280 -0.57 14.76 12.73
C ASP A 280 0.75 14.11 13.16
N VAL A 281 1.75 14.17 12.28
CA VAL A 281 3.13 13.78 12.56
C VAL A 281 3.89 15.00 13.08
N PRO A 282 4.30 15.05 14.35
CA PRO A 282 5.00 16.20 14.90
C PRO A 282 6.41 16.34 14.34
N GLN A 283 6.92 17.56 14.29
CA GLN A 283 8.32 17.80 14.02
C GLN A 283 9.17 17.27 15.19
N SER A 284 10.17 16.45 14.89
CA SER A 284 11.11 15.92 15.90
C SER A 284 12.42 16.71 15.88
N SER A 285 12.99 16.93 17.06
CA SER A 285 14.35 17.47 17.20
C SER A 285 15.44 16.44 16.90
N GLU A 286 15.11 15.15 16.94
CA GLU A 286 16.04 14.02 16.75
C GLU A 286 16.18 13.61 15.27
N GLY A 287 15.44 14.24 14.37
CA GLY A 287 15.55 14.02 12.92
C GLY A 287 14.20 14.10 12.21
N MET A 288 14.20 13.70 10.94
CA MET A 288 13.02 13.72 10.07
C MET A 288 12.29 12.38 10.02
N ALA A 289 12.76 11.35 10.72
CA ALA A 289 12.12 10.03 10.71
C ALA A 289 11.05 9.96 11.80
N ALA A 290 9.92 9.35 11.47
CA ALA A 290 8.84 9.04 12.39
C ALA A 290 8.31 7.63 12.12
N GLU A 291 7.86 6.97 13.18
CA GLU A 291 7.18 5.68 13.12
C GLU A 291 5.77 5.84 13.64
N LEU A 292 4.80 5.43 12.83
CA LEU A 292 3.39 5.39 13.17
C LEU A 292 2.99 3.94 13.49
N GLU A 293 2.29 3.74 14.61
CA GLU A 293 1.59 2.50 14.91
C GLU A 293 0.09 2.76 14.97
N VAL A 294 -0.69 2.03 14.15
CA VAL A 294 -2.15 2.10 14.12
C VAL A 294 -2.69 0.77 14.61
N MET A 295 -3.48 0.79 15.69
CA MET A 295 -4.05 -0.42 16.29
C MET A 295 -5.55 -0.50 16.07
N PHE A 296 -6.01 -1.66 15.61
CA PHE A 296 -7.42 -1.99 15.36
C PHE A 296 -7.92 -3.02 16.37
#